data_AF-A0A1C3NZ90-F1
#
_entry.id   AF-A0A1C3NZ90-F1
#
_cell.length_a   1.000
_cell.length_b   1.000
_cell.length_c   1.000
_cell.angle_alpha   90.00
_cell.angle_beta   90.00
_cell.angle_gamma   90.00
#
_symmetry.space_group_name_H-M   'P 1'
#
loop_
_entity.id
_entity.type
_entity.pdbx_description
1 polymer ?
#
loop_
_entity_poly.entity_id
_entity_poly.type
_entity_poly.pdbx_seq_one_letter_code
_entity_poly.pdbx_strand_id
1 'polypeptide(L)'
;MGLMELGPEYIHRRVGFNYRLTEMQSAIGISELARLDSWNLPRRRANGRQLIEALKDHPLVIHAPVDTTERENAFWWAPFVLDVEQLSVPLTDFAAAMTAEGMPFTAVQLGEMYRERLFVERKGFGKLNYPFDDPNATPIDYSRTSCATAHWLSARTLTLYTHPVYTERHMQQYIIAFEKVAAAFRTKTPTSIS
;
A
#
# COMPACT_ATOMS: atom_id res chain seq x y z
N MET A 1 -28.33 -16.12 42.50
CA MET A 1 -27.77 -16.98 41.45
C MET A 1 -26.27 -16.69 41.39
N GLY A 2 -25.46 -17.55 42.02
CA GLY A 2 -24.02 -17.35 42.14
C GLY A 2 -23.28 -17.92 40.92
N LEU A 3 -22.12 -17.34 40.59
CA LEU A 3 -21.24 -17.80 39.49
C LEU A 3 -20.89 -19.30 39.56
N MET A 4 -21.08 -19.95 40.72
CA MET A 4 -20.88 -21.38 40.94
C MET A 4 -21.86 -22.31 40.20
N GLU A 5 -22.95 -21.79 39.62
CA GLU A 5 -23.92 -22.61 38.87
C GLU A 5 -23.61 -22.69 37.36
N LEU A 6 -22.63 -21.93 36.88
CA LEU A 6 -22.17 -21.99 35.48
C LEU A 6 -21.00 -22.99 35.36
N GLY A 7 -21.04 -23.88 34.36
CA GLY A 7 -19.96 -24.82 34.10
C GLY A 7 -18.61 -24.15 33.80
N PRO A 8 -17.48 -24.86 33.93
CA PRO A 8 -16.13 -24.28 33.79
C PRO A 8 -15.89 -23.55 32.46
N GLU A 9 -16.61 -23.92 31.39
CA GLU A 9 -16.61 -23.31 30.07
C GLU A 9 -17.18 -21.87 30.03
N TYR A 10 -17.97 -21.46 31.03
CA TYR A 10 -18.54 -20.12 31.16
C TYR A 10 -17.80 -19.25 32.19
N ILE A 11 -16.67 -19.75 32.73
CA ILE A 11 -15.81 -19.01 33.64
C ILE A 11 -14.67 -18.37 32.84
N HIS A 12 -14.79 -17.06 32.59
CA HIS A 12 -13.74 -16.30 31.93
C HIS A 12 -12.61 -15.96 32.91
N ARG A 13 -11.38 -16.40 32.59
CA ARG A 13 -10.17 -16.14 33.41
C ARG A 13 -9.43 -14.85 33.05
N ARG A 14 -9.83 -14.19 31.95
CA ARG A 14 -9.28 -12.91 31.49
C ARG A 14 -10.31 -12.15 30.67
N VAL A 15 -10.14 -10.83 30.58
CA VAL A 15 -10.89 -9.98 29.66
C VAL A 15 -10.50 -10.34 28.22
N GLY A 16 -11.48 -10.41 27.33
CA GLY A 16 -11.28 -10.67 25.91
C GLY A 16 -12.45 -10.15 25.08
N PHE A 17 -12.29 -10.18 23.77
CA PHE A 17 -13.31 -9.77 22.81
C PHE A 17 -13.62 -10.93 21.86
N ASN A 18 -14.71 -10.81 21.11
CA ASN A 18 -15.09 -11.80 20.12
C ASN A 18 -14.44 -11.49 18.76
N TYR A 19 -13.32 -12.15 18.47
CA TYR A 19 -12.65 -12.12 17.16
C TYR A 19 -12.82 -13.42 16.37
N ARG A 20 -13.88 -14.19 16.63
CA ARG A 20 -14.12 -15.45 15.93
C ARG A 20 -14.50 -15.18 14.47
N LEU A 21 -13.84 -15.89 13.57
CA LEU A 21 -14.21 -15.94 12.17
C LEU A 21 -15.45 -16.82 12.01
N THR A 22 -16.31 -16.52 11.04
CA THR A 22 -17.42 -17.41 10.68
C THR A 22 -16.93 -18.60 9.87
N GLU A 23 -17.60 -19.75 9.97
CA GLU A 23 -17.28 -20.93 9.16
C GLU A 23 -17.26 -20.64 7.65
N MET A 24 -18.15 -19.77 7.17
CA MET A 24 -18.20 -19.37 5.76
C MET A 24 -16.93 -18.61 5.34
N GLN A 25 -16.46 -17.67 6.16
CA GLN A 25 -15.22 -16.95 5.89
C GLN A 25 -14.00 -17.89 5.97
N SER A 26 -13.98 -18.83 6.93
CA SER A 26 -12.94 -19.85 7.05
C SER A 26 -12.88 -20.73 5.80
N ALA A 27 -14.02 -21.21 5.30
CA ALA A 27 -14.09 -22.05 4.10
C ALA A 27 -13.57 -21.34 2.84
N ILE A 28 -13.91 -20.06 2.67
CA ILE A 28 -13.35 -19.22 1.60
C ILE A 28 -11.85 -19.07 1.76
N GLY A 29 -11.37 -18.76 2.97
CA GLY A 29 -9.95 -18.59 3.26
C GLY A 29 -9.11 -19.84 2.97
N ILE A 30 -9.59 -21.02 3.37
CA ILE A 30 -8.93 -22.31 3.07
C ILE A 30 -8.84 -22.54 1.56
N SER A 31 -9.92 -22.23 0.83
CA SER A 31 -9.97 -22.40 -0.63
C SER A 31 -9.02 -21.44 -1.36
N GLU A 32 -8.87 -20.21 -0.88
CA GLU A 32 -7.93 -19.22 -1.44
C GLU A 32 -6.47 -19.54 -1.07
N LEU A 33 -6.21 -20.03 0.15
CA LEU A 33 -4.88 -20.50 0.55
C LEU A 33 -4.41 -21.67 -0.31
N ALA A 34 -5.30 -22.62 -0.64
CA ALA A 34 -4.97 -23.76 -1.49
C ALA A 34 -4.50 -23.39 -2.91
N ARG A 35 -4.82 -22.17 -3.38
CA ARG A 35 -4.40 -21.65 -4.68
C ARG A 35 -3.39 -20.50 -4.60
N LEU A 36 -2.87 -20.20 -3.41
CA LEU A 36 -1.94 -19.09 -3.21
C LEU A 36 -0.65 -19.32 -4.02
N ASP A 37 0.00 -20.47 -3.86
CA ASP A 37 1.28 -20.77 -4.49
C ASP A 37 1.15 -21.21 -5.96
N SER A 38 0.03 -21.83 -6.33
CA SER A 38 -0.18 -22.39 -7.67
C SER A 38 -0.78 -21.40 -8.67
N TRP A 39 -1.50 -20.37 -8.19
CA TRP A 39 -2.26 -19.46 -9.05
C TRP A 39 -2.04 -17.99 -8.70
N ASN A 40 -2.13 -17.60 -7.43
CA ASN A 40 -2.13 -16.19 -7.04
C ASN A 40 -0.74 -15.55 -7.10
N LEU A 41 0.21 -16.09 -6.32
CA LEU A 41 1.56 -15.55 -6.19
C LEU A 41 2.33 -15.55 -7.52
N PRO A 42 2.35 -16.63 -8.33
CA PRO A 42 3.08 -16.63 -9.59
C PRO A 42 2.59 -15.54 -10.55
N ARG A 43 1.28 -15.29 -10.61
CA ARG A 43 0.69 -14.28 -11.50
C ARG A 43 0.98 -12.87 -11.02
N ARG A 44 0.86 -12.60 -9.71
CA ARG A 44 1.24 -11.31 -9.14
C ARG A 44 2.71 -11.00 -9.38
N ARG A 45 3.59 -11.99 -9.19
CA ARG A 45 5.03 -11.89 -9.46
C ARG A 45 5.34 -11.64 -10.92
N ALA A 46 4.70 -12.37 -11.83
CA ALA A 46 4.86 -12.14 -13.26
C ALA A 46 4.46 -10.70 -13.64
N ASN A 47 3.31 -10.25 -13.16
CA ASN A 47 2.80 -8.89 -13.41
C ASN A 47 3.75 -7.81 -12.84
N GLY A 48 4.18 -7.96 -11.58
CA GLY A 48 5.10 -7.02 -10.94
C GLY A 48 6.45 -6.94 -11.64
N ARG A 49 7.03 -8.09 -12.00
CA ARG A 49 8.31 -8.17 -12.73
C ARG A 49 8.22 -7.57 -14.13
N GLN A 50 7.09 -7.74 -14.82
CA GLN A 50 6.86 -7.11 -16.13
C GLN A 50 6.88 -5.58 -16.03
N LEU A 51 6.23 -5.01 -15.00
CA LEU A 51 6.26 -3.57 -14.77
C LEU A 51 7.66 -3.08 -14.40
N ILE A 52 8.38 -3.80 -13.53
CA ILE A 52 9.76 -3.46 -13.16
C ILE A 52 10.65 -3.46 -14.41
N GLU A 53 10.61 -4.52 -15.21
CA GLU A 53 11.47 -4.64 -16.38
C GLU A 53 11.22 -3.52 -17.40
N ALA A 54 9.97 -3.11 -17.58
CA ALA A 54 9.63 -2.04 -18.51
C ALA A 54 9.96 -0.64 -18.00
N LEU A 55 9.85 -0.39 -16.68
CA LEU A 55 9.84 0.97 -16.14
C LEU A 55 11.07 1.32 -15.28
N LYS A 56 11.86 0.35 -14.80
CA LYS A 56 12.96 0.61 -13.84
C LYS A 56 13.99 1.64 -14.33
N ASP A 57 14.25 1.65 -15.64
CA ASP A 57 15.25 2.51 -16.28
C ASP A 57 14.62 3.75 -16.94
N HIS A 58 13.31 3.96 -16.76
CA HIS A 58 12.63 5.11 -17.33
C HIS A 58 13.13 6.42 -16.68
N PRO A 59 13.39 7.52 -17.42
CA PRO A 59 13.99 8.75 -16.87
C PRO A 59 13.23 9.44 -15.73
N LEU A 60 11.93 9.15 -15.60
CA LEU A 60 11.10 9.64 -14.48
C LEU A 60 11.14 8.75 -13.24
N VAL A 61 11.71 7.54 -13.30
CA VAL A 61 11.71 6.59 -12.18
C VAL A 61 13.03 6.72 -11.42
N ILE A 62 12.93 7.07 -10.14
CA ILE A 62 14.07 7.11 -9.20
C ILE A 62 14.28 5.72 -8.59
N HIS A 63 13.20 5.08 -8.16
CA HIS A 63 13.23 3.75 -7.54
C HIS A 63 12.07 2.90 -8.04
N ALA A 64 12.41 1.70 -8.54
CA ALA A 64 11.46 0.63 -8.77
C ALA A 64 11.35 -0.29 -7.53
N PRO A 65 10.29 -1.11 -7.41
CA PRO A 65 10.22 -2.12 -6.36
C PRO A 65 11.45 -3.04 -6.36
N VAL A 66 12.05 -3.25 -5.19
CA VAL A 66 13.20 -4.17 -5.03
C VAL A 66 12.68 -5.60 -5.09
N ASP A 67 12.99 -6.35 -6.14
CA ASP A 67 12.67 -7.78 -6.29
C ASP A 67 13.94 -8.57 -6.58
N THR A 68 14.47 -9.26 -5.58
CA THR A 68 15.68 -10.09 -5.67
C THR A 68 15.43 -11.48 -5.09
N THR A 69 16.36 -12.41 -5.28
CA THR A 69 16.30 -13.75 -4.66
C THR A 69 16.27 -13.70 -3.13
N GLU A 70 16.86 -12.68 -2.52
CA GLU A 70 16.84 -12.46 -1.06
C GLU A 70 15.61 -11.69 -0.59
N ARG A 71 14.97 -10.93 -1.49
CA ARG A 71 13.84 -10.05 -1.21
C ARG A 71 12.79 -10.18 -2.31
N GLU A 72 12.02 -11.27 -2.24
CA GLU A 72 10.96 -11.53 -3.20
C GLU A 72 9.64 -10.86 -2.78
N ASN A 73 9.00 -10.17 -3.72
CA ASN A 73 7.70 -9.57 -3.49
C ASN A 73 6.55 -10.56 -3.74
N ALA A 74 5.47 -10.40 -2.98
CA ALA A 74 4.17 -10.98 -3.32
C ALA A 74 3.36 -10.08 -4.27
N PHE A 75 3.80 -8.83 -4.47
CA PHE A 75 3.15 -7.81 -5.30
C PHE A 75 1.64 -7.70 -5.05
N TRP A 76 1.26 -7.28 -3.83
CA TRP A 76 -0.06 -6.68 -3.63
C TRP A 76 -0.23 -5.46 -4.53
N TRP A 77 0.85 -4.66 -4.60
CA TRP A 77 1.04 -3.43 -5.36
C TRP A 77 2.49 -3.38 -5.88
N ALA A 78 2.73 -2.60 -6.94
CA ALA A 78 4.05 -2.27 -7.46
C ALA A 78 4.29 -0.74 -7.33
N PRO A 79 4.93 -0.28 -6.23
CA PRO A 79 5.21 1.14 -6.02
C PRO A 79 6.47 1.61 -6.76
N PHE A 80 6.34 2.66 -7.56
CA PHE A 80 7.44 3.35 -8.25
C PHE A 80 7.60 4.75 -7.67
N VAL A 81 8.82 5.10 -7.27
CA VAL A 81 9.16 6.46 -6.83
C VAL A 81 9.58 7.27 -8.04
N LEU A 82 8.87 8.37 -8.29
CA LEU A 82 9.07 9.23 -9.45
C LEU A 82 9.85 10.49 -9.10
N ASP A 83 10.60 11.00 -10.09
CA ASP A 83 11.21 12.33 -10.08
C ASP A 83 10.13 13.36 -10.44
N VAL A 84 9.43 13.84 -9.41
CA VAL A 84 8.33 14.81 -9.56
C VAL A 84 8.82 16.19 -9.98
N GLU A 85 10.10 16.48 -9.75
CA GLU A 85 10.75 17.71 -10.20
C GLU A 85 10.91 17.74 -11.73
N GLN A 86 10.85 16.59 -12.41
CA GLN A 86 10.77 16.48 -13.86
C GLN A 86 9.34 16.53 -14.42
N LEU A 87 8.31 16.64 -13.58
CA LEU A 87 6.92 16.77 -14.01
C LEU A 87 6.50 18.24 -14.10
N SER A 88 5.69 18.57 -15.10
CA SER A 88 5.07 19.89 -15.27
C SER A 88 3.83 20.08 -14.40
N VAL A 89 3.36 19.00 -13.77
CA VAL A 89 2.17 18.93 -12.94
C VAL A 89 2.45 18.17 -11.65
N PRO A 90 1.69 18.38 -10.56
CA PRO A 90 1.75 17.55 -9.37
C PRO A 90 1.50 16.07 -9.67
N LEU A 91 2.04 15.18 -8.83
CA LEU A 91 1.83 13.72 -8.97
C LEU A 91 0.35 13.32 -8.95
N THR A 92 -0.50 14.08 -8.25
CA THR A 92 -1.95 13.87 -8.22
C THR A 92 -2.58 13.99 -9.60
N ASP A 93 -2.11 14.95 -10.40
CA ASP A 93 -2.65 15.24 -11.74
C ASP A 93 -2.09 14.23 -12.74
N PHE A 94 -0.83 13.83 -12.57
CA PHE A 94 -0.26 12.69 -13.29
C PHE A 94 -1.09 11.42 -13.05
N ALA A 95 -1.42 11.11 -11.80
CA ALA A 95 -2.24 9.95 -11.43
C ALA A 95 -3.68 10.06 -11.96
N ALA A 96 -4.25 11.27 -12.01
CA ALA A 96 -5.56 11.51 -12.61
C ALA A 96 -5.54 11.28 -14.13
N ALA A 97 -4.50 11.74 -14.83
CA ALA A 97 -4.34 11.51 -16.26
C ALA A 97 -4.12 10.03 -16.59
N MET A 98 -3.30 9.35 -15.78
CA MET A 98 -3.23 7.89 -15.83
C MET A 98 -4.64 7.31 -15.73
N THR A 99 -5.43 7.70 -14.71
CA THR A 99 -6.83 7.25 -14.50
C THR A 99 -7.71 7.43 -15.73
N ALA A 100 -7.54 8.55 -16.44
CA ALA A 100 -8.26 8.83 -17.67
C ALA A 100 -7.89 7.89 -18.84
N GLU A 101 -6.69 7.29 -18.86
CA GLU A 101 -6.30 6.23 -19.81
C GLU A 101 -6.95 4.87 -19.49
N GLY A 102 -7.76 4.79 -18.42
CA GLY A 102 -8.62 3.64 -18.15
C GLY A 102 -7.98 2.52 -17.34
N MET A 103 -6.79 2.72 -16.76
CA MET A 103 -6.30 1.76 -15.76
C MET A 103 -6.80 2.12 -14.35
N PRO A 104 -6.89 1.17 -13.44
CA PRO A 104 -7.09 1.48 -12.03
C PRO A 104 -5.75 1.87 -11.40
N PHE A 105 -5.67 3.06 -10.81
CA PHE A 105 -4.46 3.58 -10.16
C PHE A 105 -4.79 4.14 -8.79
N THR A 106 -3.78 4.14 -7.93
CA THR A 106 -3.78 4.99 -6.75
C THR A 106 -2.41 5.67 -6.64
N ALA A 107 -2.40 7.00 -6.66
CA ALA A 107 -1.34 7.72 -5.93
C ALA A 107 -1.44 7.27 -4.47
N VAL A 108 -0.33 7.15 -3.72
CA VAL A 108 -0.37 6.67 -2.33
C VAL A 108 -1.48 7.37 -1.55
N GLN A 109 -2.58 6.65 -1.31
CA GLN A 109 -3.86 7.19 -0.81
C GLN A 109 -3.87 7.36 0.70
N LEU A 110 -2.89 6.78 1.39
CA LEU A 110 -2.81 6.82 2.84
C LEU A 110 -1.91 8.00 3.19
N GLY A 111 -2.52 9.05 3.73
CA GLY A 111 -1.77 10.12 4.37
C GLY A 111 -0.83 9.56 5.43
N GLU A 112 0.17 10.35 5.80
CA GLU A 112 1.11 9.93 6.84
C GLU A 112 0.33 9.74 8.15
N MET A 113 0.18 8.48 8.60
CA MET A 113 -0.75 8.11 9.69
C MET A 113 -0.58 8.99 10.94
N TYR A 114 0.66 9.34 11.28
CA TYR A 114 0.98 10.17 12.45
C TYR A 114 0.37 11.59 12.38
N ARG A 115 -0.04 12.06 11.20
CA ARG A 115 -0.67 13.37 10.97
C ARG A 115 -2.19 13.30 11.05
N GLU A 116 -2.79 12.11 11.11
CA GLU A 116 -4.23 12.00 11.27
C GLU A 116 -4.68 12.63 12.59
N ARG A 117 -5.89 13.21 12.56
CA ARG A 117 -6.47 13.90 13.73
C ARG A 117 -6.52 13.01 14.97
N LEU A 118 -6.71 11.70 14.79
CA LEU A 118 -6.68 10.72 15.87
C LEU A 118 -5.41 10.83 16.72
N PHE A 119 -4.25 10.90 16.07
CA PHE A 119 -2.94 10.95 16.72
C PHE A 119 -2.58 12.36 17.19
N VAL A 120 -2.81 13.37 16.35
CA VAL A 120 -2.47 14.77 16.67
C VAL A 120 -3.35 15.31 17.80
N GLU A 121 -4.65 15.02 17.79
CA GLU A 121 -5.58 15.43 18.85
C GLU A 121 -5.64 14.42 20.01
N ARG A 122 -4.85 13.33 19.95
CA ARG A 122 -4.75 12.27 20.98
C ARG A 122 -6.12 11.73 21.42
N LYS A 123 -6.97 11.37 20.44
CA LYS A 123 -8.35 10.92 20.67
C LYS A 123 -8.42 9.41 20.90
N GLY A 124 -8.13 8.99 22.13
CA GLY A 124 -8.19 7.59 22.56
C GLY A 124 -9.60 7.11 22.88
N PHE A 125 -9.67 6.01 23.62
CA PHE A 125 -10.92 5.40 24.08
C PHE A 125 -11.01 5.35 25.61
N GLY A 126 -12.26 5.35 26.11
CA GLY A 126 -12.56 5.31 27.53
C GLY A 126 -12.24 6.61 28.28
N LYS A 127 -12.58 6.65 29.56
CA LYS A 127 -12.37 7.83 30.42
C LYS A 127 -10.89 8.18 30.62
N LEU A 128 -10.01 7.20 30.46
CA LEU A 128 -8.56 7.32 30.64
C LEU A 128 -7.82 7.56 29.32
N ASN A 129 -8.54 7.79 28.20
CA ASN A 129 -7.96 8.17 26.92
C ASN A 129 -6.86 7.22 26.41
N TYR A 130 -7.06 5.90 26.55
CA TYR A 130 -6.10 4.90 26.08
C TYR A 130 -6.00 4.90 24.54
N PRO A 131 -4.83 4.62 23.95
CA PRO A 131 -3.55 4.37 24.62
C PRO A 131 -2.75 5.65 24.93
N PHE A 132 -3.27 6.83 24.62
CA PHE A 132 -2.49 8.08 24.64
C PHE A 132 -2.05 8.50 26.04
N ASP A 133 -2.92 8.34 27.04
CA ASP A 133 -2.62 8.72 28.44
C ASP A 133 -2.30 7.50 29.34
N ASP A 134 -1.90 6.37 28.74
CA ASP A 134 -1.36 5.23 29.50
C ASP A 134 -0.03 5.62 30.16
N PRO A 135 0.12 5.50 31.49
CA PRO A 135 1.37 5.84 32.19
C PRO A 135 2.56 4.97 31.77
N ASN A 136 2.33 3.81 31.14
CA ASN A 136 3.38 2.92 30.63
C ASN A 136 3.67 3.14 29.15
N ALA A 137 2.86 3.92 28.43
CA ALA A 137 3.12 4.21 27.02
C ALA A 137 4.25 5.24 26.90
N THR A 138 5.08 5.09 25.86
CA THR A 138 6.02 6.14 25.48
C THR A 138 5.23 7.37 25.06
N PRO A 139 5.41 8.53 25.72
CA PRO A 139 4.70 9.73 25.34
C PRO A 139 5.23 10.25 24.00
N ILE A 140 4.37 10.25 22.98
CA ILE A 140 4.69 10.77 21.64
C ILE A 140 3.83 12.01 21.39
N ASP A 141 4.50 13.11 21.02
CA ASP A 141 3.84 14.31 20.50
C ASP A 141 3.80 14.25 18.98
N TYR A 142 2.71 13.67 18.47
CA TYR A 142 2.48 13.52 17.02
C TYR A 142 2.39 14.84 16.26
N SER A 143 2.10 15.96 16.94
CA SER A 143 2.08 17.29 16.30
C SER A 143 3.49 17.79 15.92
N ARG A 144 4.51 17.24 16.58
CA ARG A 144 5.93 17.57 16.35
C ARG A 144 6.70 16.43 15.68
N THR A 145 6.12 15.24 15.59
CA THR A 145 6.71 14.12 14.87
C THR A 145 6.82 14.45 13.38
N SER A 146 7.97 14.17 12.79
CA SER A 146 8.20 14.29 11.36
C SER A 146 8.98 13.09 10.87
N CYS A 147 8.40 12.36 9.92
CA CYS A 147 9.04 11.24 9.25
C CYS A 147 9.50 11.69 7.85
N ALA A 148 10.64 12.38 7.78
CA ALA A 148 11.10 13.05 6.55
C ALA A 148 11.10 12.13 5.31
N THR A 149 11.54 10.87 5.47
CA THR A 149 11.52 9.89 4.37
C THR A 149 10.10 9.51 3.94
N ALA A 150 9.18 9.32 4.89
CA ALA A 150 7.79 9.02 4.56
C ALA A 150 7.12 10.18 3.83
N HIS A 151 7.37 11.41 4.30
CA HIS A 151 6.88 12.64 3.66
C HIS A 151 7.45 12.81 2.23
N TRP A 152 8.74 12.53 2.06
CA TRP A 152 9.39 12.59 0.75
C TRP A 152 8.82 11.55 -0.22
N LEU A 153 8.58 10.32 0.25
CA LEU A 153 8.00 9.23 -0.53
C LEU A 153 6.52 9.47 -0.87
N SER A 154 5.72 10.04 0.04
CA SER A 154 4.28 10.23 -0.17
C SER A 154 3.98 11.15 -1.35
N ALA A 155 4.83 12.16 -1.58
CA ALA A 155 4.67 13.09 -2.69
C ALA A 155 5.16 12.53 -4.04
N ARG A 156 5.87 11.38 -4.05
CA ARG A 156 6.62 10.87 -5.21
C ARG A 156 6.27 9.44 -5.61
N THR A 157 5.56 8.70 -4.78
CA THR A 157 5.28 7.29 -5.02
C THR A 157 3.98 7.10 -5.79
N LEU A 158 4.08 6.55 -6.99
CA LEU A 158 2.96 6.06 -7.79
C LEU A 158 2.83 4.55 -7.60
N THR A 159 1.60 4.05 -7.40
CA THR A 159 1.38 2.60 -7.24
C THR A 159 0.60 2.01 -8.40
N LEU A 160 1.18 0.99 -9.04
CA LEU A 160 0.54 0.20 -10.09
C LEU A 160 0.00 -1.12 -9.54
N TYR A 161 -1.14 -1.57 -10.05
CA TYR A 161 -1.80 -2.78 -9.57
C TYR A 161 -1.37 -4.02 -10.33
N THR A 162 -1.09 -5.08 -9.56
CA THR A 162 -0.54 -6.35 -10.04
C THR A 162 -1.50 -7.51 -9.79
N HIS A 163 -2.81 -7.26 -9.83
CA HIS A 163 -3.84 -8.24 -9.47
C HIS A 163 -3.69 -9.56 -10.28
N PRO A 164 -3.89 -10.75 -9.68
CA PRO A 164 -3.65 -12.05 -10.35
C PRO A 164 -4.65 -12.39 -11.47
N VAL A 165 -5.72 -11.60 -11.63
CA VAL A 165 -6.67 -11.71 -12.76
C VAL A 165 -6.21 -10.91 -13.98
N TYR A 166 -5.22 -10.02 -13.79
CA TYR A 166 -4.64 -9.27 -14.89
C TYR A 166 -3.77 -10.19 -15.73
N THR A 167 -3.69 -9.84 -17.01
CA THR A 167 -2.97 -10.57 -18.03
C THR A 167 -1.83 -9.69 -18.52
N GLU A 168 -0.91 -10.27 -19.28
CA GLU A 168 0.17 -9.52 -19.91
C GLU A 168 -0.34 -8.31 -20.70
N ARG A 169 -1.47 -8.46 -21.42
CA ARG A 169 -2.12 -7.36 -22.14
C ARG A 169 -2.50 -6.21 -21.20
N HIS A 170 -3.03 -6.49 -20.01
CA HIS A 170 -3.34 -5.45 -19.04
C HIS A 170 -2.08 -4.74 -18.57
N MET A 171 -0.99 -5.47 -18.29
CA MET A 171 0.29 -4.87 -17.88
C MET A 171 0.91 -4.02 -18.99
N GLN A 172 0.80 -4.45 -20.26
CA GLN A 172 1.23 -3.65 -21.41
C GLN A 172 0.43 -2.34 -21.52
N GLN A 173 -0.88 -2.36 -21.26
CA GLN A 173 -1.68 -1.12 -21.24
C GLN A 173 -1.24 -0.17 -20.12
N TYR A 174 -0.85 -0.68 -18.94
CA TYR A 174 -0.26 0.15 -17.89
C TYR A 174 1.03 0.84 -18.35
N ILE A 175 1.91 0.11 -19.03
CA ILE A 175 3.18 0.63 -19.53
C ILE A 175 2.93 1.70 -20.59
N ILE A 176 2.06 1.43 -21.57
CA ILE A 176 1.69 2.39 -22.62
C ILE A 176 1.08 3.66 -22.03
N ALA A 177 0.15 3.52 -21.08
CA ALA A 177 -0.44 4.66 -20.40
C ALA A 177 0.62 5.47 -19.65
N PHE A 178 1.53 4.80 -18.94
CA PHE A 178 2.62 5.46 -18.21
C PHE A 178 3.51 6.26 -19.16
N GLU A 179 3.97 5.65 -20.25
CA GLU A 179 4.82 6.32 -21.23
C GLU A 179 4.12 7.51 -21.89
N LYS A 180 2.83 7.36 -22.25
CA LYS A 180 2.03 8.43 -22.84
C LYS A 180 1.87 9.63 -21.90
N VAL A 181 1.50 9.38 -20.64
CA VAL A 181 1.32 10.43 -19.63
C VAL A 181 2.65 11.06 -19.24
N ALA A 182 3.72 10.25 -19.13
CA ALA A 182 5.08 10.72 -18.95
C ALA A 182 5.53 11.65 -20.08
N ALA A 183 5.29 11.28 -21.34
CA ALA A 183 5.63 12.12 -22.47
C ALA A 183 4.86 13.44 -22.49
N ALA A 184 3.61 13.46 -22.03
CA ALA A 184 2.79 14.67 -21.95
C ALA A 184 3.24 15.64 -20.84
N PHE A 185 3.72 15.12 -19.70
CA PHE A 185 4.02 15.93 -18.52
C PHE A 185 5.50 16.09 -18.18
N ARG A 186 6.43 15.41 -18.86
CA ARG A 186 7.85 15.58 -18.56
C ARG A 186 8.37 16.93 -19.10
N THR A 187 9.00 17.72 -18.23
CA THR A 187 9.53 19.06 -18.56
C THR A 187 10.86 19.04 -19.31
N LYS A 188 11.57 17.90 -19.31
CA LYS A 188 12.85 17.71 -20.00
C LYS A 188 12.73 16.63 -21.09
N THR A 189 12.80 17.04 -22.34
CA THR A 189 13.08 16.15 -23.48
C THR A 189 14.49 15.56 -23.29
N PRO A 190 14.76 14.28 -23.62
CA PRO A 190 16.09 13.72 -23.43
C PRO A 190 17.10 14.58 -24.17
N THR A 191 18.14 15.06 -23.48
CA THR A 191 19.32 15.57 -24.16
C THR A 191 19.89 14.39 -24.93
N SER A 192 19.76 14.40 -26.25
CA SER A 192 20.42 13.44 -27.13
C SER A 192 21.90 13.48 -26.80
N ILE A 193 22.41 12.42 -26.18
CA ILE A 193 23.86 12.24 -26.03
C ILE A 193 24.34 11.87 -27.44
N SER A 194 25.03 12.82 -28.06
CA SER A 194 25.79 12.66 -29.29
C SER A 194 26.93 11.67 -29.13
#